data_AF-M4VP96-F1
#
_entry.id   AF-M4VP96-F1
#
_cell.length_a   1.000
_cell.length_b   1.000
_cell.length_c   1.000
_cell.angle_alpha   90.00
_cell.angle_beta   90.00
_cell.angle_gamma   90.00
#
_symmetry.space_group_name_H-M   'P 1'
#
loop_
_entity.id
_entity.type
_entity.pdbx_description
1 polymer ?
#
loop_
_entity_poly.entity_id
_entity_poly.type
_entity_poly.pdbx_seq_one_letter_code
_entity_poly.pdbx_strand_id
1 'polypeptide(L)'
;MKSNFTFKHLDYSESLVNYTNTKLDEIGQFLLKDGRCNVYYSKNQHDFVVEVSINTKQKFFKATASAPDVYVAVDLMVDKLEKQFLKVKEIYVDHKKFSLSKEGRLRDFNGQFEYQPRWKKAG
;
A
#
# COMPACT_ATOMS: atom_id res chain seq x y z
N MET A 1 5.09 -5.07 -13.62
CA MET A 1 4.84 -3.62 -13.49
C MET A 1 5.79 -2.86 -14.41
N LYS A 2 5.38 -1.75 -15.04
CA LYS A 2 6.32 -0.86 -15.74
C LYS A 2 6.74 0.25 -14.78
N SER A 3 8.03 0.28 -14.43
CA SER A 3 8.63 1.26 -13.52
C SER A 3 9.44 2.27 -14.33
N ASN A 4 9.22 3.56 -14.10
CA ASN A 4 10.03 4.64 -14.62
C ASN A 4 10.84 5.27 -13.48
N PHE A 5 12.13 5.51 -13.70
CA PHE A 5 13.04 6.07 -12.71
C PHE A 5 13.58 7.40 -13.22
N THR A 6 13.47 8.44 -12.40
CA THR A 6 13.98 9.77 -12.70
C THR A 6 14.92 10.21 -11.60
N PHE A 7 16.09 10.72 -11.97
CA PHE A 7 17.11 11.22 -11.06
C PHE A 7 17.25 12.73 -11.26
N LYS A 8 17.10 13.52 -10.19
CA LYS A 8 17.24 14.98 -10.22
C LYS A 8 18.40 15.40 -9.32
N HIS A 9 19.42 16.02 -9.92
CA HIS A 9 20.66 16.41 -9.23
C HIS A 9 21.40 15.23 -8.58
N LEU A 10 21.24 14.04 -9.17
CA LEU A 10 21.86 12.79 -8.75
C LEU A 10 22.29 12.03 -10.00
N ASP A 11 23.40 11.31 -9.90
CA ASP A 11 23.83 10.41 -10.96
C ASP A 11 22.95 9.18 -11.02
N TYR A 12 22.71 8.70 -12.23
CA TYR A 12 21.98 7.47 -12.46
C TYR A 12 22.78 6.28 -11.89
N SER A 13 22.10 5.40 -11.18
CA SER A 13 22.68 4.17 -10.65
C SER A 13 21.78 2.98 -10.95
N GLU A 14 22.30 2.05 -11.75
CA GLU A 14 21.60 0.81 -12.09
C GLU A 14 21.40 -0.07 -10.85
N SER A 15 22.38 -0.11 -9.94
CA SER A 15 22.28 -0.84 -8.68
C SER A 15 21.09 -0.34 -7.83
N LEU A 16 20.89 0.97 -7.76
CA LEU A 16 19.79 1.57 -7.01
C LEU A 16 18.43 1.31 -7.67
N VAL A 17 18.38 1.35 -9.00
CA VAL A 17 17.18 0.99 -9.78
C VAL A 17 16.81 -0.46 -9.54
N ASN A 18 17.77 -1.38 -9.62
CA ASN A 18 17.55 -2.81 -9.38
C ASN A 18 17.11 -3.07 -7.95
N TYR A 19 17.77 -2.45 -6.96
CA TYR A 19 17.37 -2.55 -5.56
C TYR A 19 15.92 -2.10 -5.34
N THR A 20 15.56 -0.94 -5.90
CA THR A 20 14.21 -0.39 -5.74
C THR A 20 13.17 -1.24 -6.46
N ASN A 21 13.48 -1.79 -7.64
CA ASN A 21 12.60 -2.73 -8.33
C ASN A 21 12.36 -4.00 -7.50
N THR A 22 13.40 -4.59 -6.92
CA THR A 22 13.26 -5.78 -6.06
C THR A 22 12.35 -5.50 -4.87
N LYS A 23 12.58 -4.38 -4.16
CA LYS A 23 11.75 -3.99 -3.02
C LYS A 23 10.29 -3.70 -3.40
N LEU A 24 10.07 -3.04 -4.54
CA LEU A 24 8.72 -2.78 -5.04
C LEU A 24 8.01 -4.07 -5.51
N ASP A 25 8.75 -5.05 -6.04
CA ASP A 25 8.19 -6.34 -6.44
C ASP A 25 7.71 -7.12 -5.20
N GLU A 26 8.53 -7.17 -4.14
CA GLU A 26 8.19 -7.82 -2.86
C GLU A 26 6.83 -7.38 -2.30
N ILE A 27 6.55 -6.06 -2.31
CA ILE A 27 5.28 -5.51 -1.81
C ILE A 27 4.17 -5.49 -2.87
N GLY A 28 4.54 -5.59 -4.16
CA GLY A 28 3.68 -5.31 -5.30
C GLY A 28 2.96 -6.51 -5.92
N GLN A 29 3.34 -7.73 -5.55
CA GLN A 29 2.85 -8.98 -6.17
C GLN A 29 1.33 -9.11 -6.22
N PHE A 30 0.62 -8.51 -5.24
CA PHE A 30 -0.82 -8.67 -5.09
C PHE A 30 -1.68 -7.57 -5.73
N LEU A 31 -1.14 -6.36 -5.98
CA LEU A 31 -1.95 -5.18 -6.34
C LEU A 31 -1.56 -4.54 -7.68
N LEU A 32 -0.41 -4.88 -8.27
CA LEU A 32 0.23 -4.05 -9.30
C LEU A 32 0.32 -4.67 -10.70
N LYS A 33 -0.50 -5.69 -11.02
CA LYS A 33 -0.43 -6.39 -12.32
C LYS A 33 -0.46 -5.45 -13.55
N ASP A 34 -1.19 -4.33 -13.47
CA ASP A 34 -1.30 -3.33 -14.55
C ASP A 34 -0.88 -1.90 -14.14
N GLY A 35 -0.17 -1.73 -13.02
CA GLY A 35 0.19 -0.41 -12.51
C GLY A 35 1.32 0.27 -13.30
N ARG A 36 1.26 1.60 -13.43
CA ARG A 36 2.42 2.43 -13.80
C ARG A 36 3.05 2.98 -12.53
N CYS A 37 4.33 2.69 -12.33
CA CYS A 37 5.10 3.19 -11.20
C CYS A 37 6.12 4.22 -11.69
N ASN A 38 6.13 5.39 -11.06
CA ASN A 38 7.14 6.41 -11.28
C ASN A 38 7.88 6.64 -9.96
N VAL A 39 9.20 6.52 -10.00
CA VAL A 39 10.09 6.77 -8.87
C VAL A 39 10.99 7.96 -9.20
N TYR A 40 11.04 8.91 -8.29
CA TYR A 40 11.83 10.13 -8.39
C TYR A 40 12.83 10.16 -7.25
N TYR A 41 14.12 10.18 -7.59
CA TYR A 41 15.20 10.45 -6.67
C TYR A 41 15.63 11.90 -6.80
N SER A 42 15.78 12.57 -5.68
CA SER A 42 16.34 13.92 -5.61
C SER A 42 17.20 14.06 -4.36
N LYS A 43 18.04 15.09 -4.34
CA LYS A 43 18.83 15.45 -3.17
C LYS A 43 18.37 16.81 -2.66
N ASN A 44 18.11 16.91 -1.36
CA ASN A 44 17.79 18.16 -0.69
C ASN A 44 18.80 18.41 0.42
N GLN A 45 19.73 19.34 0.17
CA GLN A 45 20.84 19.66 1.08
C GLN A 45 21.66 18.39 1.43
N HIS A 46 21.47 17.86 2.64
CA HIS A 46 22.18 16.69 3.17
C HIS A 46 21.42 15.37 2.98
N ASP A 47 20.12 15.41 2.70
CA ASP A 47 19.28 14.22 2.63
C ASP A 47 18.94 13.84 1.18
N PHE A 48 18.88 12.54 0.93
CA PHE A 48 18.26 11.98 -0.26
C PHE A 48 16.76 11.89 -0.04
N VAL A 49 16.01 12.29 -1.06
CA VAL A 49 14.54 12.26 -1.08
C VAL A 49 14.10 11.32 -2.19
N VAL A 50 13.28 10.34 -1.82
CA VAL A 50 12.69 9.37 -2.73
C VAL A 50 11.18 9.58 -2.71
N GLU A 51 10.62 9.89 -3.88
CA GLU A 51 9.19 9.96 -4.10
C GLU A 51 8.76 8.86 -5.06
N VAL A 52 7.68 8.16 -4.71
CA VAL A 52 7.06 7.16 -5.57
C VAL A 52 5.60 7.51 -5.80
N SER A 53 5.17 7.35 -7.04
CA SER A 53 3.78 7.49 -7.44
C SER A 53 3.38 6.27 -8.26
N ILE A 54 2.35 5.55 -7.80
CA ILE A 54 1.86 4.34 -8.45
C ILE A 54 0.41 4.57 -8.83
N ASN A 55 0.15 4.52 -10.13
CA ASN A 55 -1.20 4.62 -10.67
C ASN A 55 -1.69 3.23 -11.06
N THR A 56 -2.75 2.77 -10.39
CA THR A 56 -3.44 1.51 -10.67
C THR A 56 -4.90 1.79 -11.02
N LYS A 57 -5.59 0.83 -11.65
CA LYS A 57 -7.02 0.96 -11.99
C LYS A 57 -7.91 1.20 -10.76
N GLN A 58 -7.51 0.67 -9.60
CA GLN A 58 -8.32 0.71 -8.38
C GLN A 58 -8.04 1.96 -7.55
N LYS A 59 -6.75 2.36 -7.46
CA LYS A 59 -6.33 3.46 -6.59
C LYS A 59 -5.00 4.07 -7.03
N PHE A 60 -4.82 5.33 -6.70
CA PHE A 60 -3.53 6.02 -6.76
C PHE A 60 -2.81 5.93 -5.41
N PHE A 61 -1.54 5.54 -5.44
CA PHE A 61 -0.67 5.47 -4.27
C PHE A 61 0.47 6.45 -4.43
N LYS A 62 0.81 7.12 -3.33
CA LYS A 62 1.94 8.04 -3.29
C LYS A 62 2.64 7.90 -1.94
N ALA A 63 3.95 7.83 -1.98
CA ALA A 63 4.78 7.87 -0.78
C ALA A 63 6.03 8.71 -1.05
N THR A 64 6.47 9.42 -0.03
CA THR A 64 7.70 10.21 -0.05
C THR A 64 8.46 9.94 1.23
N ALA A 65 9.76 9.72 1.13
CA ALA A 65 10.65 9.55 2.27
C ALA A 65 11.99 10.27 2.03
N SER A 66 12.66 10.62 3.11
CA SER A 66 13.97 11.25 3.07
C SER A 66 14.88 10.63 4.12
N ALA A 67 16.15 10.45 3.78
CA ALA A 67 17.18 9.98 4.70
C ALA A 67 18.58 10.41 4.24
N PRO A 68 19.59 10.39 5.13
CA PRO A 68 20.98 10.66 4.76
C PRO A 68 21.58 9.63 3.79
N ASP A 69 21.01 8.44 3.72
CA ASP A 69 21.37 7.37 2.79
C ASP A 69 20.19 7.03 1.86
N VAL A 70 20.47 6.89 0.56
CA VAL A 70 19.42 6.68 -0.45
C VAL A 70 18.74 5.32 -0.34
N TYR A 71 19.45 4.27 0.08
CA TYR A 71 18.88 2.94 0.28
C TYR A 71 17.93 2.95 1.48
N VAL A 72 18.33 3.64 2.56
CA VAL A 72 17.46 3.87 3.72
C VAL A 72 16.22 4.66 3.33
N ALA A 73 16.36 5.69 2.48
CA ALA A 73 15.21 6.44 1.98
C ALA A 73 14.26 5.57 1.13
N VAL A 74 14.80 4.63 0.33
CA VAL A 74 14.01 3.64 -0.42
C VAL A 74 13.23 2.73 0.54
N ASP A 75 13.89 2.17 1.55
CA ASP A 75 13.23 1.27 2.50
C ASP A 75 12.09 1.98 3.25
N LEU A 76 12.33 3.21 3.73
CA LEU A 76 11.30 4.03 4.38
C LEU A 76 10.13 4.38 3.45
N MET A 77 10.40 4.53 2.14
CA MET A 77 9.37 4.75 1.14
C MET A 77 8.54 3.48 0.90
N VAL A 78 9.20 2.32 0.85
CA VAL A 78 8.58 0.99 0.68
C VAL A 78 7.67 0.66 1.86
N ASP A 79 8.11 0.89 3.10
CA ASP A 79 7.29 0.70 4.31
C ASP A 79 6.00 1.51 4.29
N LYS A 80 6.08 2.76 3.79
CA LYS A 80 4.90 3.63 3.65
C LYS A 80 3.94 3.09 2.59
N LEU A 81 4.44 2.59 1.47
CA LEU A 81 3.62 1.96 0.44
C LEU A 81 2.97 0.68 0.94
N GLU A 82 3.71 -0.17 1.66
CA GLU A 82 3.20 -1.42 2.21
C GLU A 82 1.99 -1.18 3.11
N LYS A 83 2.07 -0.22 4.03
CA LYS A 83 0.93 0.18 4.88
C LYS A 83 -0.28 0.63 4.08
N GLN A 84 -0.08 1.35 2.98
CA GLN A 84 -1.18 1.75 2.09
C GLN A 84 -1.78 0.56 1.36
N PHE A 85 -0.95 -0.40 0.93
CA PHE A 85 -1.36 -1.63 0.28
C PHE A 85 -2.17 -2.53 1.21
N LEU A 86 -1.72 -2.71 2.46
CA LEU A 86 -2.46 -3.47 3.47
C LEU A 86 -3.85 -2.87 3.71
N LYS A 87 -3.94 -1.55 3.88
CA LYS A 87 -5.22 -0.86 4.07
C LYS A 87 -6.16 -1.05 2.87
N VAL A 88 -5.62 -1.03 1.66
CA VAL A 88 -6.41 -1.27 0.45
C VAL A 88 -6.85 -2.72 0.37
N LYS A 89 -5.94 -3.67 0.61
CA LYS A 89 -6.25 -5.10 0.63
C LYS A 89 -7.37 -5.39 1.63
N GLU A 90 -7.28 -4.87 2.86
CA GLU A 90 -8.34 -4.99 3.86
C GLU A 90 -9.67 -4.47 3.31
N ILE A 91 -9.71 -3.26 2.76
CA ILE A 91 -10.95 -2.71 2.19
C ILE A 91 -11.52 -3.64 1.12
N TYR A 92 -10.75 -4.02 0.10
CA TYR A 92 -11.29 -4.81 -1.03
C TYR A 92 -11.55 -6.28 -0.72
N VAL A 93 -10.87 -6.87 0.28
CA VAL A 93 -11.05 -8.27 0.70
C VAL A 93 -12.17 -8.38 1.75
N ASP A 94 -12.29 -7.46 2.71
CA ASP A 94 -13.31 -7.46 3.77
C ASP A 94 -14.66 -6.86 3.36
N HIS A 95 -14.91 -6.66 2.06
CA HIS A 95 -16.26 -6.32 1.56
C HIS A 95 -17.32 -7.39 1.90
N LYS A 96 -16.92 -8.57 2.40
CA LYS A 96 -17.82 -9.44 3.16
C LYS A 96 -17.77 -9.04 4.64
N LYS A 97 -18.47 -7.97 5.03
CA LYS A 97 -18.85 -7.82 6.44
C LYS A 97 -19.55 -9.11 6.83
N PHE A 98 -18.92 -9.94 7.65
CA PHE A 98 -19.48 -11.23 8.05
C PHE A 98 -20.90 -11.05 8.59
N SER A 99 -21.15 -10.00 9.37
CA SER A 99 -22.47 -9.61 9.88
C SER A 99 -23.53 -9.38 8.80
N LEU A 100 -23.15 -8.98 7.58
CA LEU A 100 -24.06 -8.82 6.44
C LEU A 100 -24.18 -10.10 5.58
N SER A 101 -23.33 -11.11 5.81
CA SER A 101 -23.42 -12.42 5.15
C SER A 101 -24.65 -13.19 5.66
N LYS A 102 -25.13 -14.17 4.87
CA LYS A 102 -26.23 -15.05 5.29
C LYS A 102 -25.93 -15.73 6.64
N GLU A 103 -24.69 -16.19 6.82
CA GLU A 103 -24.21 -16.88 8.01
C GLU A 103 -24.03 -15.96 9.22
N GLY A 104 -23.58 -14.72 9.01
CA GLY A 104 -23.50 -13.75 10.10
C GLY A 104 -24.86 -13.24 10.54
N ARG A 105 -25.80 -13.04 9.60
CA ARG A 105 -27.21 -12.75 9.95
C ARG A 105 -27.81 -13.88 10.76
N LEU A 106 -27.54 -15.15 10.43
CA LEU A 106 -28.00 -16.33 11.16
C LEU A 106 -27.54 -16.36 12.64
N ARG A 107 -26.42 -15.73 12.99
CA ARG A 107 -25.97 -15.63 14.39
C ARG A 107 -26.80 -14.67 15.25
N ASP A 108 -27.52 -13.74 14.61
CA ASP A 108 -28.44 -12.85 15.30
C ASP A 108 -29.83 -13.50 15.49
N PHE A 109 -29.99 -14.76 15.06
CA PHE A 109 -31.20 -15.55 15.30
C PHE A 109 -30.97 -16.60 16.39
N ASN A 110 -31.94 -16.75 17.29
CA ASN A 110 -31.95 -17.83 18.27
C ASN A 110 -32.34 -19.17 17.60
N GLY A 111 -32.34 -20.27 18.38
CA GLY A 111 -32.75 -21.61 17.89
C GLY A 111 -34.19 -21.72 17.39
N GLN A 112 -35.00 -20.67 17.58
CA GLN A 112 -36.39 -20.55 17.09
C GLN A 112 -36.52 -19.58 15.90
N PHE A 113 -35.41 -19.13 15.31
CA PHE A 113 -35.37 -18.19 14.18
C PHE A 113 -35.99 -16.80 14.46
N GLU A 114 -35.93 -16.33 15.71
CA GLU A 114 -36.31 -14.95 16.06
C GLU A 114 -35.08 -14.03 16.07
N TYR A 115 -35.21 -12.84 15.48
CA TYR A 115 -34.14 -11.84 15.40
C TYR A 115 -33.88 -11.17 16.75
N GLN A 116 -32.66 -11.26 17.27
CA GLN A 116 -32.21 -10.64 18.52
C GLN A 116 -31.04 -9.68 18.27
N PRO A 117 -31.29 -8.37 18.16
CA PRO A 117 -30.21 -7.42 17.96
C PRO A 117 -29.35 -7.30 19.23
N ARG A 118 -28.04 -7.52 19.13
CA ARG A 118 -27.09 -7.23 20.21
C ARG A 118 -26.88 -5.72 20.33
N TRP A 119 -27.71 -5.03 21.11
CA TRP A 119 -27.46 -3.62 21.41
C TRP A 119 -26.18 -3.50 22.27
N LYS A 120 -25.18 -2.75 21.80
CA LYS A 120 -24.10 -2.27 22.68
C LYS A 120 -24.64 -1.05 23.42
N LYS A 121 -24.71 -1.12 24.75
CA LYS A 121 -24.95 0.06 25.58
C LYS A 121 -23.85 1.08 25.26
N ALA A 122 -24.25 2.26 24.78
CA ALA A 122 -23.37 3.42 24.73
C ALA A 122 -23.06 3.81 26.18
N GLY A 123 -21.78 3.77 26.55
CA GLY A 123 -21.26 4.33 27.79
C GLY A 123 -20.65 5.69 27.52
#